data_AF-Q9L468-F1
#
_entry.id   AF-Q9L468-F1
#
_cell.length_a   1.000
_cell.length_b   1.000
_cell.length_c   1.000
_cell.angle_alpha   90.00
_cell.angle_beta   90.00
_cell.angle_gamma   90.00
#
_symmetry.space_group_name_H-M   'P 1'
#
loop_
_entity.id
_entity.type
_entity.pdbx_description
1 polymer ?
#
loop_
_entity_poly.entity_id
_entity_poly.type
_entity_poly.pdbx_seq_one_letter_code
_entity_poly.pdbx_strand_id
1 'polypeptide(L)'
;MMGKLPIAVEFRNASWFTDAVTEDTLSYLQRLKMINVTVDEPFDGNQGMPFVLQVTSAKQAFFRLHGRNASGWFSSGKNWRRERTNYRYSSAELKELAESIKAVAESVQDVMVIFNNNGNHDAVANAKELQELLGIHFTGLGPMQLDLF
;
A
#
# COMPACT_ATOMS: atom_id res chain seq x y z
N MET A 1 -13.82 -23.15 2.50
CA MET A 1 -12.36 -22.94 2.65
C MET A 1 -11.85 -22.13 1.47
N MET A 2 -10.91 -21.21 1.68
CA MET A 2 -10.36 -20.31 0.63
C MET A 2 -9.44 -21.02 -0.40
N GLY A 3 -9.23 -22.33 -0.30
CA GLY A 3 -8.59 -23.13 -1.34
C GLY A 3 -7.14 -22.74 -1.65
N LYS A 4 -6.80 -22.62 -2.94
CA LYS A 4 -5.46 -22.24 -3.44
C LYS A 4 -5.35 -20.75 -3.80
N LEU A 5 -6.31 -19.92 -3.40
CA LEU A 5 -6.31 -18.49 -3.74
C LEU A 5 -5.26 -17.75 -2.91
N PRO A 6 -4.55 -16.76 -3.49
CA PRO A 6 -3.67 -15.88 -2.72
C PRO A 6 -4.51 -15.02 -1.77
N ILE A 7 -4.08 -14.90 -0.52
CA ILE A 7 -4.75 -14.10 0.51
C ILE A 7 -3.78 -13.03 1.00
N ALA A 8 -4.19 -11.77 0.88
CA ALA A 8 -3.48 -10.64 1.47
C ALA A 8 -4.19 -10.20 2.76
N VAL A 9 -3.42 -9.95 3.81
CA VAL A 9 -3.92 -9.54 5.13
C VAL A 9 -3.41 -8.14 5.43
N GLU A 10 -4.34 -7.19 5.57
CA GLU A 10 -4.06 -5.84 6.04
C GLU A 10 -4.44 -5.70 7.50
N PHE A 11 -3.46 -5.46 8.37
CA PHE A 11 -3.70 -5.09 9.75
C PHE A 11 -3.97 -3.60 9.88
N ARG A 12 -4.89 -3.23 10.77
CA ARG A 12 -5.28 -1.84 11.07
C ARG A 12 -5.26 -1.53 12.57
N ASN A 13 -4.47 -2.30 13.31
CA ASN A 13 -4.14 -2.04 14.70
C ASN A 13 -2.65 -2.32 14.91
N ALA A 14 -1.91 -1.34 15.44
CA ALA A 14 -0.47 -1.44 15.65
C ALA A 14 -0.06 -2.51 16.66
N SER A 15 -1.00 -3.07 17.45
CA SER A 15 -0.71 -4.16 18.39
C SER A 15 -0.14 -5.42 17.71
N TRP A 16 -0.40 -5.61 16.41
CA TRP A 16 0.19 -6.68 15.61
C TRP A 16 1.65 -6.45 15.24
N PHE A 17 2.14 -5.21 15.37
CA PHE A 17 3.49 -4.80 14.99
C PHE A 17 4.20 -4.03 16.10
N THR A 18 4.28 -4.67 17.27
CA THR A 18 5.15 -4.24 18.37
C THR A 18 6.45 -5.05 18.33
N ASP A 19 7.50 -4.58 19.01
CA ASP A 19 8.78 -5.30 19.11
C ASP A 19 8.61 -6.75 19.60
N ALA A 20 7.61 -7.00 20.46
CA ALA A 20 7.34 -8.32 21.03
C ALA A 20 6.53 -9.26 20.13
N VAL A 21 5.81 -8.75 19.12
CA VAL A 21 4.77 -9.51 18.38
C VAL A 21 5.01 -9.55 16.87
N THR A 22 5.83 -8.62 16.34
CA THR A 22 6.05 -8.47 14.89
C THR A 22 6.58 -9.75 14.23
N GLU A 23 7.63 -10.35 14.79
CA GLU A 23 8.26 -11.55 14.22
C GLU A 23 7.30 -12.74 14.19
N ASP A 24 6.55 -12.96 15.27
CA ASP A 24 5.57 -14.04 15.37
C ASP A 24 4.42 -13.85 14.37
N THR A 25 3.94 -12.60 14.22
CA THR A 25 2.89 -12.25 13.27
C THR A 25 3.31 -12.53 11.83
N LEU A 26 4.50 -12.08 11.44
CA LEU A 26 5.04 -12.28 10.09
C LEU A 26 5.31 -13.76 9.82
N SER A 27 5.90 -14.47 10.79
CA SER A 27 6.15 -15.91 10.72
C SER A 27 4.84 -16.71 10.57
N TYR A 28 3.77 -16.27 11.24
CA TYR A 28 2.47 -16.91 11.12
C TYR A 28 1.86 -16.71 9.73
N LEU A 29 1.93 -15.50 9.17
CA LEU A 29 1.50 -15.24 7.78
C LEU A 29 2.30 -16.09 6.78
N GLN A 30 3.62 -16.22 6.95
CA GLN A 30 4.47 -17.07 6.12
C GLN A 30 4.02 -18.55 6.17
N ARG A 31 3.78 -19.10 7.37
CA ARG A 31 3.27 -20.48 7.54
C ARG A 31 1.93 -20.70 6.85
N LEU A 32 1.06 -19.68 6.90
CA LEU A 32 -0.25 -19.71 6.25
C LEU A 32 -0.21 -19.38 4.75
N LYS A 33 0.97 -19.05 4.21
CA LYS A 33 1.15 -18.60 2.81
C LYS A 33 0.29 -17.37 2.49
N MET A 34 0.13 -16.49 3.47
CA MET A 34 -0.59 -15.23 3.35
C MET A 34 0.39 -14.08 3.13
N ILE A 35 -0.06 -13.07 2.40
CA ILE A 35 0.72 -11.89 2.05
C ILE A 35 0.44 -10.80 3.10
N ASN A 36 1.47 -10.35 3.81
CA ASN A 36 1.40 -9.15 4.60
C ASN A 36 1.21 -7.95 3.67
N VAL A 37 0.17 -7.15 3.91
CA VAL A 37 0.01 -5.88 3.20
C VAL A 37 0.88 -4.83 3.89
N THR A 38 1.86 -4.31 3.17
CA THR A 38 2.61 -3.11 3.59
C THR A 38 1.68 -1.90 3.49
N VAL A 39 1.34 -1.31 4.63
CA VAL A 39 0.44 -0.16 4.71
C VAL A 39 1.26 1.12 4.84
N ASP A 40 1.00 2.10 3.97
CA ASP A 40 1.43 3.49 4.17
C ASP A 40 0.22 4.31 4.64
N GLU A 41 0.24 4.71 5.90
CA GLU A 41 -0.71 5.61 6.54
C GLU A 41 -0.01 6.37 7.68
N PRO A 42 -0.60 7.43 8.26
CA PRO A 42 0.03 8.14 9.37
C PRO A 42 0.19 7.22 10.59
N PHE A 43 1.34 7.33 11.27
CA PHE A 43 1.60 6.67 12.53
C PHE A 43 2.31 7.64 13.48
N ASP A 44 1.73 7.86 14.67
CA ASP A 44 2.27 8.77 15.69
C ASP A 44 2.94 8.05 16.87
N GLY A 45 3.06 6.71 16.78
CA GLY A 45 3.54 5.85 17.86
C GLY A 45 2.40 5.22 18.69
N ASN A 46 1.22 5.83 18.72
CA ASN A 46 0.06 5.36 19.48
C ASN A 46 -1.14 4.98 18.58
N GLN A 47 -1.30 5.69 17.46
CA GLN A 47 -2.42 5.57 16.52
C GLN A 47 -1.91 5.41 15.09
N GLY A 48 -2.68 4.67 14.29
CA GLY A 48 -2.32 4.32 12.91
C GLY A 48 -1.48 3.04 12.85
N MET A 49 -0.77 2.85 11.74
CA MET A 49 0.03 1.64 11.48
C MET A 49 1.47 2.00 11.13
N PRO A 50 2.48 1.38 11.76
CA PRO A 50 3.86 1.54 11.32
C PRO A 50 4.03 1.00 9.90
N PHE A 51 4.98 1.58 9.15
CA PHE A 51 5.34 1.08 7.83
C PHE A 51 6.20 -0.18 7.95
N VAL A 52 5.56 -1.35 7.90
CA VAL A 52 6.22 -2.65 8.05
C VAL A 52 6.56 -3.25 6.67
N LEU A 53 7.75 -2.92 6.17
CA LEU A 53 8.28 -3.43 4.89
C LEU A 53 8.84 -4.85 5.04
N GLN A 54 7.97 -5.84 5.20
CA GLN A 54 8.37 -7.24 5.38
C GLN A 54 7.55 -8.18 4.49
N VAL A 55 8.26 -8.97 3.69
CA VAL A 55 7.67 -9.92 2.73
C VAL A 55 7.38 -11.25 3.43
N THR A 56 6.14 -11.72 3.32
CA THR A 56 5.72 -13.03 3.89
C THR A 56 5.42 -14.08 2.82
N SER A 57 5.61 -13.76 1.54
CA SER A 57 5.39 -14.66 0.41
C SER A 57 6.46 -14.46 -0.65
N ALA A 58 7.14 -15.53 -1.06
CA ALA A 58 8.12 -15.49 -2.14
C ALA A 58 7.51 -15.22 -3.53
N LYS A 59 6.18 -15.25 -3.65
CA LYS A 59 5.50 -15.00 -4.93
C LYS A 59 5.07 -13.55 -5.07
N GLN A 60 4.54 -12.96 -4.02
CA GLN A 60 3.79 -11.72 -4.11
C GLN A 60 4.04 -10.82 -2.92
N ALA A 61 4.22 -9.53 -3.19
CA ALA A 61 4.14 -8.47 -2.19
C ALA A 61 2.98 -7.53 -2.49
N PHE A 62 2.43 -6.90 -1.45
CA PHE A 62 1.24 -6.05 -1.58
C PHE A 62 1.43 -4.76 -0.78
N PHE A 63 1.28 -3.61 -1.44
CA PHE A 63 1.31 -2.28 -0.84
C PHE A 63 -0.05 -1.62 -0.92
N ARG A 64 -0.49 -0.98 0.17
CA ARG A 64 -1.68 -0.13 0.19
C ARG A 64 -1.33 1.24 0.73
N LEU A 65 -1.41 2.25 -0.14
CA LEU A 65 -0.95 3.60 0.10
C LEU A 65 -2.16 4.50 0.39
N HIS A 66 -2.47 4.74 1.67
CA HIS A 66 -3.67 5.50 2.08
C HIS A 66 -3.45 7.01 2.14
N GLY A 67 -2.20 7.47 2.14
CA GLY A 67 -1.81 8.87 2.29
C GLY A 67 -1.34 9.16 3.71
N ARG A 68 -0.59 10.25 3.90
CA ARG A 68 0.01 10.62 5.19
C ARG A 68 -0.67 11.84 5.84
N ASN A 69 -1.98 12.04 5.61
CA ASN A 69 -2.74 13.13 6.19
C ASN A 69 -3.07 12.89 7.68
N ALA A 70 -2.09 13.07 8.58
CA ALA A 70 -2.27 12.85 10.02
C ALA A 70 -3.45 13.64 10.61
N SER A 71 -3.63 14.90 10.19
CA SER A 71 -4.71 15.77 10.65
C SER A 71 -6.09 15.17 10.32
N GLY A 72 -6.29 14.71 9.08
CA GLY A 72 -7.53 14.06 8.67
C GLY A 72 -7.68 12.63 9.20
N TRP A 73 -6.57 11.93 9.47
CA TRP A 73 -6.56 10.54 9.90
C TRP A 73 -7.01 10.35 11.35
N PHE A 74 -6.57 11.25 12.23
CA PHE A 74 -6.88 11.21 13.66
C PHE A 74 -8.08 12.10 14.04
N SER A 75 -8.73 12.75 13.06
CA SER A 75 -9.95 13.51 13.31
C SER A 75 -11.18 12.60 13.42
N SER A 76 -12.17 13.04 14.22
CA SER A 76 -13.45 12.33 14.40
C SER A 76 -14.63 13.08 13.77
N GLY A 77 -14.38 13.87 12.72
CA GLY A 77 -15.39 14.71 12.06
C GLY A 77 -16.36 13.93 11.16
N LYS A 78 -17.50 14.54 10.77
CA LYS A 78 -18.49 13.90 9.89
C LYS A 78 -17.90 13.44 8.54
N ASN A 79 -16.86 14.11 8.05
CA ASN A 79 -16.21 13.84 6.77
C ASN A 79 -14.93 13.00 6.90
N TRP A 80 -14.64 12.43 8.08
CA TRP A 80 -13.38 11.74 8.39
C TRP A 80 -12.97 10.70 7.33
N ARG A 81 -13.94 9.98 6.75
CA ARG A 81 -13.68 8.94 5.72
C ARG A 81 -12.99 9.49 4.49
N ARG A 82 -13.38 10.69 4.07
CA ARG A 82 -12.81 11.38 2.90
C ARG A 82 -11.53 12.12 3.29
N GLU A 83 -11.53 12.76 4.46
CA GLU A 83 -10.40 13.55 4.93
C GLU A 83 -9.16 12.70 5.20
N ARG A 84 -9.31 11.53 5.81
CA ARG A 84 -8.18 10.65 6.13
C ARG A 84 -7.38 10.24 4.88
N THR A 85 -8.04 10.05 3.74
CA THR A 85 -7.40 9.70 2.46
C THR A 85 -7.24 10.90 1.52
N ASN A 86 -7.49 12.13 2.00
CA ASN A 86 -7.23 13.34 1.25
C ASN A 86 -5.74 13.71 1.37
N TYR A 87 -4.94 13.13 0.48
CA TYR A 87 -3.49 13.32 0.49
C TYR A 87 -2.93 13.24 -0.92
N ARG A 88 -2.06 14.18 -1.27
CA ARG A 88 -1.24 14.11 -2.47
C ARG A 88 0.19 13.84 -2.02
N TYR A 89 0.71 12.66 -2.37
CA TYR A 89 2.12 12.39 -2.14
C TYR A 89 2.97 13.37 -2.94
N SER A 90 4.02 13.86 -2.30
CA SER A 90 5.08 14.61 -2.96
C SER A 90 5.98 13.69 -3.77
N SER A 91 6.71 14.27 -4.72
CA SER A 91 7.70 13.53 -5.52
C SER A 91 8.80 12.90 -4.67
N ALA A 92 9.14 13.48 -3.51
CA ALA A 92 10.11 12.90 -2.60
C ALA A 92 9.58 11.62 -1.94
N GLU A 93 8.35 11.66 -1.41
CA GLU A 93 7.71 10.48 -0.80
C GLU A 93 7.49 9.37 -1.83
N LEU A 94 7.11 9.72 -3.07
CA LEU A 94 6.96 8.74 -4.14
C LEU A 94 8.29 8.09 -4.54
N LYS A 95 9.41 8.82 -4.48
CA LYS A 95 10.75 8.25 -4.69
C LYS A 95 11.13 7.26 -3.60
N GLU A 96 10.91 7.61 -2.33
CA GLU A 96 11.14 6.71 -1.19
C GLU A 96 10.29 5.43 -1.29
N LEU A 97 9.01 5.58 -1.67
CA LEU A 97 8.13 4.45 -1.93
C LEU A 97 8.62 3.61 -3.11
N ALA A 98 9.07 4.24 -4.20
CA ALA A 98 9.64 3.54 -5.35
C ALA A 98 10.89 2.74 -4.99
N GLU A 99 11.78 3.28 -4.17
CA GLU A 99 12.96 2.58 -3.66
C GLU A 99 12.58 1.38 -2.82
N SER A 100 11.62 1.53 -1.91
CA SER A 100 11.09 0.44 -1.08
C SER A 100 10.46 -0.67 -1.94
N ILE A 101 9.70 -0.30 -2.97
CA ILE A 101 9.07 -1.23 -3.90
C ILE A 101 10.12 -1.97 -4.73
N LYS A 102 11.15 -1.29 -5.23
CA LYS A 102 12.26 -1.90 -5.97
C LYS A 102 13.01 -2.93 -5.12
N ALA A 103 13.33 -2.57 -3.87
CA ALA A 103 13.99 -3.49 -2.94
C ALA A 103 13.15 -4.76 -2.70
N VAL A 104 11.83 -4.62 -2.52
CA VAL A 104 10.94 -5.77 -2.36
C VAL A 104 10.85 -6.61 -3.64
N ALA A 105 10.81 -5.98 -4.81
CA ALA A 105 10.72 -6.65 -6.10
C ALA A 105 11.91 -7.59 -6.39
N GLU A 106 13.06 -7.42 -5.73
CA GLU A 106 14.20 -8.35 -5.83
C GLU A 106 13.91 -9.73 -5.19
N SER A 107 12.91 -9.81 -4.31
CA SER A 107 12.62 -10.99 -3.48
C SER A 107 11.31 -11.71 -3.83
N VAL A 108 10.49 -11.16 -4.74
CA VAL A 108 9.18 -11.68 -5.12
C VAL A 108 8.97 -11.65 -6.63
N GLN A 109 8.01 -12.44 -7.12
CA GLN A 109 7.68 -12.47 -8.55
C GLN A 109 6.82 -11.27 -8.95
N ASP A 110 5.79 -10.95 -8.16
CA ASP A 110 4.88 -9.84 -8.41
C ASP A 110 4.85 -8.87 -7.24
N VAL A 111 4.81 -7.57 -7.54
CA VAL A 111 4.49 -6.52 -6.55
C VAL A 111 3.21 -5.82 -6.96
N MET A 112 2.24 -5.82 -6.06
CA MET A 112 0.95 -5.15 -6.23
C MET A 112 0.94 -3.87 -5.40
N VAL A 113 0.62 -2.73 -6.02
CA VAL A 113 0.54 -1.44 -5.33
C VAL A 113 -0.83 -0.83 -5.57
N ILE A 114 -1.55 -0.52 -4.50
CA ILE A 114 -2.85 0.15 -4.55
C ILE A 114 -2.76 1.51 -3.90
N PHE A 115 -3.00 2.56 -4.69
CA PHE A 115 -3.24 3.90 -4.18
C PHE A 115 -4.67 4.01 -3.65
N ASN A 116 -4.81 4.35 -2.38
CA ASN A 116 -6.08 4.52 -1.68
C ASN A 116 -6.26 5.94 -1.13
N ASN A 117 -5.39 6.88 -1.47
CA ASN A 117 -5.46 8.32 -1.17
C ASN A 117 -6.47 9.05 -2.09
N ASN A 118 -7.72 8.56 -2.12
CA ASN A 118 -8.76 9.00 -3.05
C ASN A 118 -9.59 10.20 -2.56
N GLY A 119 -9.27 10.82 -1.42
CA GLY A 119 -10.10 11.89 -0.83
C GLY A 119 -10.28 13.12 -1.72
N ASN A 120 -9.34 13.35 -2.65
CA ASN A 120 -9.38 14.45 -3.61
C ASN A 120 -8.88 14.06 -5.02
N HIS A 121 -9.07 12.79 -5.41
CA HIS A 121 -8.68 12.24 -6.72
C HIS A 121 -7.16 12.24 -7.04
N ASP A 122 -6.31 12.46 -6.05
CA ASP A 122 -4.84 12.50 -6.21
C ASP A 122 -4.21 11.13 -6.49
N ALA A 123 -4.90 10.04 -6.16
CA ALA A 123 -4.42 8.67 -6.38
C ALA A 123 -3.98 8.39 -7.82
N VAL A 124 -4.72 8.89 -8.82
CA VAL A 124 -4.39 8.66 -10.24
C VAL A 124 -3.09 9.37 -10.63
N ALA A 125 -2.92 10.63 -10.20
CA ALA A 125 -1.72 11.39 -10.49
C ALA A 125 -0.50 10.76 -9.80
N ASN A 126 -0.65 10.38 -8.53
CA ASN A 126 0.43 9.71 -7.79
C ASN A 126 0.78 8.33 -8.36
N ALA A 127 -0.22 7.56 -8.82
CA ALA A 127 0.03 6.28 -9.48
C ALA A 127 0.83 6.43 -10.79
N LYS A 128 0.53 7.45 -11.59
CA LYS A 128 1.29 7.76 -12.82
C LYS A 128 2.73 8.15 -12.51
N GLU A 129 2.95 9.03 -11.55
CA GLU A 129 4.29 9.45 -11.16
C GLU A 129 5.10 8.26 -10.59
N LEU A 130 4.49 7.41 -9.76
CA LEU A 130 5.16 6.20 -9.28
C LEU A 130 5.47 5.23 -10.43
N GLN A 131 4.56 5.06 -11.39
CA GLN A 131 4.78 4.25 -12.58
C GLN A 131 6.02 4.73 -13.36
N GLU A 132 6.17 6.04 -13.54
CA GLU A 132 7.34 6.65 -14.19
C GLU A 132 8.63 6.40 -13.38
N LEU A 133 8.61 6.59 -12.06
CA LEU A 133 9.75 6.34 -11.17
C LEU A 133 10.20 4.87 -11.15
N LEU A 134 9.26 3.95 -11.35
CA LEU A 134 9.50 2.52 -11.47
C LEU A 134 9.88 2.09 -12.89
N GLY A 135 9.79 2.98 -13.90
CA GLY A 135 10.08 2.65 -15.30
C GLY A 135 9.09 1.65 -15.91
N ILE A 136 7.84 1.62 -15.43
CA ILE A 136 6.83 0.67 -15.88
C ILE A 136 6.15 1.20 -17.15
N HIS A 137 6.20 0.38 -18.20
CA HIS A 137 5.52 0.66 -19.47
C HIS A 137 4.49 -0.42 -19.76
N PHE A 138 3.23 -0.03 -19.92
CA PHE A 138 2.17 -0.94 -20.32
C PHE A 138 2.12 -1.03 -21.84
N THR A 139 2.29 -2.24 -22.38
CA THR A 139 2.12 -2.54 -23.81
C THR A 139 0.81 -3.28 -24.03
N GLY A 140 0.13 -3.04 -25.16
CA GLY A 140 -1.06 -3.82 -25.52
C GLY A 140 -2.30 -3.49 -24.67
N LEU A 141 -2.35 -2.33 -24.02
CA LEU A 141 -3.61 -1.77 -23.56
C LEU A 141 -4.50 -1.60 -24.79
N GLY A 142 -5.75 -2.10 -24.71
CA GLY A 142 -6.72 -1.97 -25.79
C GLY A 142 -6.82 -0.50 -26.23
N PRO A 143 -7.11 -0.24 -27.53
CA PRO A 143 -7.23 1.13 -28.01
C PRO A 143 -8.18 1.90 -27.10
N MET A 144 -7.76 3.09 -26.66
CA MET A 144 -8.64 4.02 -26.00
C MET A 144 -9.73 4.34 -27.01
N GLN A 145 -10.94 3.81 -26.80
CA GLN A 145 -12.09 4.21 -27.58
C GLN A 145 -12.37 5.66 -27.19
N LEU A 146 -11.77 6.59 -27.95
CA LEU A 146 -12.22 7.96 -28.01
C LEU A 146 -13.66 7.88 -28.50
N ASP A 147 -14.60 8.37 -27.68
CA ASP A 147 -16.04 8.18 -27.86
C ASP A 147 -16.48 8.32 -29.33
N LEU A 148 -17.39 7.45 -29.76
CA LEU A 148 -18.35 7.82 -30.81
C LEU A 148 -19.36 8.72 -30.11
N PHE A 149 -19.23 10.04 -30.28
CA PHE A 149 -20.27 11.05 -30.53
C PHE A 149 -19.66 12.44 -30.42
#